data_AF-A0A6B3HNY9-F1
#
_entry.id   AF-A0A6B3HNY9-F1
#
_cell.length_a   1.000
_cell.length_b   1.000
_cell.length_c   1.000
_cell.angle_alpha   90.00
_cell.angle_beta   90.00
_cell.angle_gamma   90.00
#
_symmetry.space_group_name_H-M   'P 1'
#
loop_
_entity.id
_entity.type
_entity.pdbx_description
1 polymer ?
#
loop_
_entity_poly.entity_id
_entity_poly.type
_entity_poly.pdbx_seq_one_letter_code
_entity_poly.pdbx_strand_id
1 'polypeptide(L)'
;MGVLRDHPELALFFCLAAGYLVGKLRVGPITLGGICGTLIVSLLIGTRHVSVDDDVKTVFFALFIFSLGYMAGPQFFANLNRSSLRFFALCLIELVCVLGIAYGLAKAFDLDVGTAAGILAGAATESAVVGTATEAIGKLSDLTSEQIT
;
A
#
# COMPACT_ATOMS: atom_id res chain seq x y z
N MET A 1 -6.39 18.52 -20.30
CA MET A 1 -6.93 17.49 -19.38
C MET A 1 -7.58 16.29 -20.11
N GLY A 2 -7.56 16.20 -21.45
CA GLY A 2 -8.01 15.00 -22.19
C GLY A 2 -6.93 13.90 -22.28
N VAL A 3 -5.69 14.28 -22.66
CA VAL A 3 -4.59 13.33 -22.92
C VAL A 3 -4.25 12.39 -21.75
N LEU A 4 -4.35 12.83 -20.49
CA LEU A 4 -4.09 11.96 -19.32
C LEU A 4 -5.24 11.00 -19.01
N ARG A 5 -6.45 11.29 -19.52
CA ARG A 5 -7.64 10.47 -19.30
C ARG A 5 -7.78 9.41 -20.38
N ASP A 6 -7.31 9.72 -21.59
CA ASP A 6 -7.29 8.81 -22.74
C ASP A 6 -6.09 7.84 -22.70
N HIS A 7 -5.02 8.18 -21.96
CA HIS A 7 -3.79 7.38 -21.83
C HIS A 7 -3.36 7.24 -20.35
N PRO A 8 -3.90 6.25 -19.61
CA PRO A 8 -3.57 6.04 -18.19
C PRO A 8 -2.08 5.77 -17.95
N GLU A 9 -1.36 5.23 -18.93
CA GLU A 9 0.10 5.05 -18.91
C GLU A 9 0.85 6.38 -18.75
N LEU A 10 0.39 7.46 -19.39
CA LEU A 10 1.01 8.78 -19.27
C LEU A 10 0.78 9.37 -17.87
N ALA A 11 -0.38 9.10 -17.26
CA ALA A 11 -0.64 9.49 -15.89
C ALA A 11 0.31 8.78 -14.92
N LEU A 12 0.55 7.48 -15.10
CA LEU A 12 1.48 6.71 -14.27
C LEU A 12 2.92 7.24 -14.36
N PHE A 13 3.42 7.46 -15.60
CA PHE A 13 4.75 8.04 -15.80
C PHE A 13 4.86 9.47 -15.27
N PHE A 14 3.80 10.27 -15.40
CA PHE A 14 3.78 11.62 -14.85
C PHE A 14 3.83 11.60 -13.32
N CYS A 15 3.05 10.74 -12.67
CA CYS A 15 3.10 10.54 -11.22
C CYS A 15 4.51 10.15 -10.74
N LEU A 16 5.17 9.24 -11.46
CA LEU A 16 6.55 8.84 -11.16
C LEU A 16 7.54 10.00 -11.34
N ALA A 17 7.50 10.68 -12.49
CA ALA A 17 8.43 11.76 -12.80
C ALA A 17 8.27 12.97 -11.86
N ALA A 18 7.03 13.46 -11.72
CA ALA A 18 6.71 14.58 -10.85
C ALA A 18 6.90 14.21 -9.36
N GLY A 19 6.50 13.00 -8.97
CA GLY A 19 6.67 12.48 -7.62
C GLY A 19 8.14 12.34 -7.21
N TYR A 20 8.98 11.81 -8.10
CA TYR A 20 10.42 11.73 -7.84
C TYR A 20 11.07 13.11 -7.77
N LEU A 21 10.65 14.04 -8.63
CA LEU A 21 11.11 15.43 -8.60
C LEU A 21 10.75 16.10 -7.27
N VAL A 22 9.50 15.98 -6.82
CA VAL A 22 9.01 16.49 -5.53
C VAL A 22 9.73 15.81 -4.37
N GLY A 23 9.91 14.48 -4.43
CA GLY A 23 10.62 13.71 -3.40
C GLY A 23 12.09 14.08 -3.23
N LYS A 24 12.71 14.64 -4.29
CA LYS A 24 14.10 15.12 -4.28
C LYS A 24 14.22 16.55 -3.74
N LEU A 25 13.13 17.30 -3.62
CA LEU A 25 13.15 18.63 -3.00
C LEU A 25 13.60 18.49 -1.54
N ARG A 26 14.63 19.27 -1.19
CA ARG A 26 15.16 19.33 0.18
C ARG A 26 14.46 20.44 0.93
N VAL A 27 13.86 20.09 2.06
CA VAL A 27 13.35 21.08 3.02
C VAL A 27 14.28 20.99 4.24
N GLY A 28 15.29 21.87 4.28
CA GLY A 28 16.33 21.83 5.32
C GLY A 28 17.20 20.55 5.24
N PRO A 29 17.47 19.85 6.36
CA PRO A 29 18.28 18.63 6.37
C PRO A 29 17.52 17.38 5.90
N ILE A 30 16.21 17.48 5.64
CA ILE A 30 15.33 16.35 5.36
C ILE A 30 15.00 16.28 3.87
N THR A 31 15.08 15.07 3.31
CA THR A 31 14.55 14.72 1.99
C THR A 31 13.36 13.79 2.16
N LEU A 32 12.25 14.04 1.44
CA LEU A 32 11.11 13.13 1.40
C LEU A 32 11.46 11.77 0.79
N GLY A 33 12.37 11.77 -0.20
CA GLY A 33 12.72 10.57 -0.95
C GLY A 33 11.74 10.32 -2.10
N GLY A 34 12.21 9.61 -3.13
CA GLY A 34 11.44 9.38 -4.35
C GLY A 34 10.11 8.68 -4.09
N ILE A 35 10.10 7.64 -3.23
CA ILE A 35 8.90 6.84 -2.93
C ILE A 35 7.80 7.69 -2.28
N CYS A 36 8.13 8.39 -1.19
CA CYS A 36 7.17 9.25 -0.48
C CYS A 36 6.65 10.38 -1.39
N GLY A 37 7.53 11.01 -2.17
CA GLY A 37 7.14 12.01 -3.15
C GLY A 37 6.19 11.48 -4.22
N THR A 38 6.45 10.27 -4.75
CA THR A 38 5.54 9.60 -5.69
C THR A 38 4.19 9.25 -5.09
N LEU A 39 4.13 8.80 -3.83
CA LEU A 39 2.85 8.53 -3.16
C LEU A 39 2.00 9.80 -3.00
N ILE A 40 2.61 10.91 -2.57
CA ILE A 40 1.89 12.18 -2.39
C ILE A 40 1.35 12.69 -3.73
N VAL A 41 2.19 12.69 -4.78
CA VAL A 41 1.78 13.16 -6.11
C VAL A 41 0.70 12.25 -6.70
N SER A 42 0.85 10.92 -6.60
CA SER A 42 -0.16 9.95 -7.04
C SER A 42 -1.48 10.11 -6.29
N LEU A 43 -1.46 10.35 -4.97
CA LEU A 43 -2.67 10.60 -4.17
C LEU A 43 -3.40 11.88 -4.65
N LEU A 44 -2.66 12.97 -4.84
CA LEU A 44 -3.22 14.24 -5.32
C LEU A 44 -3.83 14.13 -6.73
N ILE A 45 -3.22 13.32 -7.60
CA ILE A 45 -3.73 13.10 -8.96
C ILE A 45 -4.92 12.13 -8.94
N GLY A 46 -4.87 11.08 -8.11
CA GLY A 46 -5.94 10.09 -7.94
C GLY A 46 -7.27 10.72 -7.52
N THR A 47 -7.23 11.74 -6.66
CA THR A 47 -8.45 12.49 -6.26
C THR A 47 -9.18 13.16 -7.43
N ARG A 48 -8.51 13.40 -8.57
CA ARG A 48 -9.08 14.03 -9.76
C ARG A 48 -9.71 13.05 -10.77
N HIS A 49 -10.04 11.82 -10.35
CA HIS A 49 -10.73 10.81 -11.18
C HIS A 49 -9.97 10.46 -12.47
N VAL A 50 -8.64 10.32 -12.35
CA VAL A 50 -7.84 9.64 -13.38
C VAL A 50 -7.94 8.14 -13.11
N SER A 51 -8.75 7.46 -13.91
CA SER A 51 -8.95 6.02 -13.79
C SER A 51 -7.85 5.28 -14.55
N VAL A 52 -7.17 4.39 -13.85
CA VAL A 52 -6.27 3.40 -14.44
C VAL A 52 -7.05 2.09 -14.51
N ASP A 53 -6.86 1.33 -15.58
CA ASP A 53 -7.48 0.03 -15.75
C ASP A 53 -7.06 -0.94 -14.63
N ASP A 54 -8.01 -1.75 -14.14
CA ASP A 54 -7.76 -2.70 -13.05
C ASP A 54 -6.74 -3.78 -13.40
N ASP A 55 -6.59 -4.13 -14.68
CA ASP A 55 -5.57 -5.08 -15.14
C ASP A 55 -4.16 -4.52 -14.90
N VAL A 56 -3.97 -3.21 -15.14
CA VAL A 56 -2.69 -2.54 -14.92
C VAL A 56 -2.33 -2.57 -13.43
N LYS A 57 -3.28 -2.22 -12.55
CA LYS A 57 -3.11 -2.30 -11.10
C LYS A 57 -2.71 -3.71 -10.66
N THR A 58 -3.38 -4.73 -11.18
CA THR A 58 -3.13 -6.14 -10.86
C THR A 58 -1.72 -6.57 -11.27
N VAL A 59 -1.28 -6.21 -12.47
CA VAL A 59 0.08 -6.53 -12.96
C VAL A 59 1.15 -5.86 -12.11
N PHE A 60 1.02 -4.56 -11.79
CA PHE A 60 1.99 -3.86 -10.96
C PHE A 60 2.03 -4.40 -9.52
N PHE A 61 0.87 -4.75 -8.96
CA PHE A 61 0.80 -5.37 -7.64
C PHE A 61 1.45 -6.77 -7.64
N ALA A 62 1.22 -7.58 -8.68
CA ALA A 62 1.87 -8.87 -8.83
C ALA A 62 3.40 -8.74 -8.93
N LEU A 63 3.90 -7.79 -9.72
CA LEU A 63 5.34 -7.49 -9.81
C LEU A 63 5.92 -7.01 -8.48
N PHE A 64 5.17 -6.22 -7.73
CA PHE A 64 5.56 -5.75 -6.39
C PHE A 64 5.68 -6.91 -5.40
N ILE A 65 4.64 -7.75 -5.27
CA ILE A 65 4.67 -8.92 -4.36
C ILE A 65 5.73 -9.94 -4.81
N PHE A 66 5.91 -10.14 -6.11
CA PHE A 66 6.97 -10.99 -6.65
C PHE A 66 8.36 -10.49 -6.25
N SER A 67 8.63 -9.19 -6.45
CA SER A 67 9.92 -8.58 -6.08
C SER A 67 10.15 -8.62 -4.57
N LEU A 68 9.12 -8.31 -3.79
CA LEU A 68 9.15 -8.40 -2.33
C LEU A 68 9.46 -9.83 -1.87
N GLY A 69 8.80 -10.82 -2.45
CA GLY A 69 9.04 -12.24 -2.17
C GLY A 69 10.44 -12.70 -2.57
N TYR A 70 10.94 -12.25 -3.72
CA TYR A 70 12.29 -12.58 -4.18
C TYR A 70 13.38 -12.00 -3.26
N MET A 71 13.19 -10.76 -2.77
CA MET A 71 14.12 -10.11 -1.84
C MET A 71 14.02 -10.69 -0.42
N ALA A 72 12.81 -10.84 0.11
CA ALA A 72 12.58 -11.27 1.48
C ALA A 72 12.72 -12.78 1.67
N GLY A 73 12.47 -13.59 0.64
CA GLY A 73 12.46 -15.05 0.71
C GLY A 73 13.79 -15.64 1.21
N PRO A 74 14.92 -15.42 0.51
CA PRO A 74 16.22 -15.92 0.95
C PRO A 74 16.59 -15.43 2.36
N GLN A 75 16.27 -14.17 2.67
CA GLN A 75 16.53 -13.56 3.98
C GLN A 75 15.72 -14.25 5.09
N PHE A 76 14.45 -14.58 4.83
CA PHE A 76 13.61 -15.32 5.77
C PHE A 76 14.23 -16.68 6.10
N PHE A 77 14.55 -17.50 5.09
CA PHE A 77 15.14 -18.82 5.30
C PHE A 77 16.53 -18.76 5.94
N ALA A 78 17.37 -17.78 5.56
CA ALA A 78 18.66 -17.56 6.20
C ALA A 78 18.54 -17.24 7.70
N ASN A 79 17.45 -16.59 8.09
CA ASN A 79 17.16 -16.27 9.48
C ASN A 79 16.37 -17.35 10.21
N LEU A 80 15.92 -18.43 9.58
CA LEU A 80 15.23 -19.55 10.25
C LEU A 80 16.21 -20.41 11.07
N ASN A 81 16.66 -19.89 12.20
CA ASN A 81 17.44 -20.61 13.20
C ASN A 81 16.70 -20.69 14.55
N ARG A 82 17.16 -21.57 15.44
CA ARG A 82 16.52 -21.80 16.75
C ARG A 82 16.46 -20.56 17.64
N SER A 83 17.39 -19.62 17.46
CA SER A 83 17.38 -18.33 18.16
C SER A 83 16.32 -17.38 17.57
N SER A 84 16.14 -17.40 16.26
CA SER A 84 15.15 -16.59 15.55
C SER A 84 13.71 -17.06 15.73
N LEU A 85 13.50 -18.31 16.14
CA LEU A 85 12.18 -18.80 16.53
C LEU A 85 11.57 -17.97 17.69
N ARG A 86 12.42 -17.34 18.52
CA ARG A 86 11.96 -16.35 19.53
C ARG A 86 11.45 -15.06 18.88
N PHE A 87 12.09 -14.60 17.80
CA PHE A 87 11.59 -13.44 17.03
C PHE A 87 10.27 -13.77 16.31
N PHE A 88 10.08 -15.02 15.89
CA PHE A 88 8.80 -15.45 15.32
C PHE A 88 7.63 -15.29 16.31
N ALA A 89 7.84 -15.57 17.60
CA ALA A 89 6.84 -15.31 18.63
C ALA A 89 6.50 -13.82 18.75
N LEU A 90 7.50 -12.93 18.63
CA LEU A 90 7.27 -11.48 18.62
C LEU A 90 6.49 -11.03 17.38
N CYS A 91 6.80 -11.56 16.20
CA CYS A 91 6.02 -11.31 14.98
C CYS A 91 4.57 -11.79 15.12
N LEU A 92 4.34 -12.93 15.78
CA LEU A 92 2.99 -13.43 16.02
C LEU A 92 2.22 -12.52 17.00
N ILE A 93 2.89 -12.08 18.07
CA ILE A 93 2.30 -11.12 19.02
C ILE A 93 1.97 -9.81 18.31
N GLU A 94 2.89 -9.27 17.53
CA GLU A 94 2.68 -8.08 16.70
C GLU A 94 1.47 -8.26 15.78
N LEU A 95 1.43 -9.34 15.00
CA LEU A 95 0.32 -9.65 14.09
C LEU A 95 -1.02 -9.64 14.82
N VAL A 96 -1.12 -10.34 15.95
CA VAL A 96 -2.35 -10.42 16.74
C VAL A 96 -2.72 -9.06 17.34
N CYS A 97 -1.75 -8.31 17.87
CA CYS A 97 -1.98 -7.00 18.45
C CYS A 97 -2.43 -5.98 17.40
N VAL A 98 -1.72 -5.89 16.27
CA VAL A 98 -2.03 -4.94 15.20
C VAL A 98 -3.39 -5.26 14.58
N LEU A 99 -3.66 -6.51 14.23
CA LEU A 99 -4.97 -6.91 13.69
C LEU A 99 -6.09 -6.73 14.71
N GLY A 100 -5.85 -7.10 15.97
CA GLY A 100 -6.84 -6.96 17.04
C GLY A 100 -7.21 -5.50 17.31
N ILE A 101 -6.21 -4.61 17.38
CA ILE A 101 -6.42 -3.17 17.57
C ILE A 101 -7.11 -2.57 16.34
N ALA A 102 -6.61 -2.85 15.13
CA ALA A 102 -7.18 -2.31 13.90
C ALA A 102 -8.64 -2.75 13.70
N TYR A 103 -8.94 -4.04 13.90
CA TYR A 103 -10.30 -4.56 13.82
C TYR A 103 -11.20 -3.98 14.93
N GLY A 104 -10.69 -3.89 16.16
CA GLY A 104 -11.42 -3.31 17.28
C GLY A 104 -11.78 -1.84 17.05
N LEU A 105 -10.82 -1.04 16.56
CA LEU A 105 -11.05 0.36 16.19
C LEU A 105 -11.98 0.49 15.00
N ALA A 106 -11.82 -0.35 13.97
CA ALA A 106 -12.71 -0.37 12.82
C ALA A 106 -14.17 -0.56 13.24
N LYS A 107 -14.43 -1.49 14.17
CA LYS A 107 -15.77 -1.72 14.73
C LYS A 107 -16.23 -0.63 15.69
N ALA A 108 -15.35 -0.07 16.50
CA ALA A 108 -15.72 0.95 17.49
C ALA A 108 -16.07 2.30 16.83
N PHE A 109 -15.43 2.65 15.72
CA PHE A 109 -15.62 3.90 15.00
C PHE A 109 -16.46 3.76 13.71
N ASP A 110 -17.00 2.56 13.45
CA ASP A 110 -17.80 2.22 12.26
C ASP A 110 -17.09 2.62 10.94
N LEU A 111 -15.80 2.27 10.84
CA LEU A 111 -14.97 2.56 9.68
C LEU A 111 -15.32 1.62 8.53
N ASP A 112 -15.34 2.15 7.32
CA ASP A 112 -15.43 1.37 6.09
C ASP A 112 -14.15 0.51 5.89
N VAL A 113 -14.24 -0.48 5.00
CA VAL A 113 -13.16 -1.46 4.82
C VAL A 113 -11.94 -0.85 4.14
N GLY A 114 -12.11 0.19 3.32
CA GLY A 114 -11.04 0.93 2.65
C GLY A 114 -10.23 1.78 3.62
N THR A 115 -10.89 2.62 4.41
CA THR A 115 -10.27 3.44 5.44
C THR A 115 -9.62 2.59 6.53
N ALA A 116 -10.29 1.51 6.98
CA ALA A 116 -9.71 0.59 7.95
C ALA A 116 -8.44 -0.09 7.40
N ALA A 117 -8.44 -0.52 6.14
CA ALA A 117 -7.26 -1.07 5.48
C ALA A 117 -6.12 -0.05 5.35
N GLY A 118 -6.44 1.21 5.02
CA GLY A 118 -5.46 2.29 4.94
C GLY A 118 -4.82 2.62 6.29
N ILE A 119 -5.63 2.71 7.35
CA ILE A 119 -5.15 2.92 8.72
C ILE A 119 -4.29 1.75 9.18
N LEU A 120 -4.72 0.51 8.91
CA LEU A 120 -3.94 -0.70 9.21
C LEU A 120 -2.56 -0.65 8.53
N ALA A 121 -2.52 -0.36 7.22
CA ALA A 121 -1.28 -0.27 6.47
C ALA A 121 -0.33 0.81 7.02
N GLY A 122 -0.88 1.99 7.32
CA GLY A 122 -0.11 3.10 7.90
C GLY A 122 0.40 2.80 9.31
N ALA A 123 -0.45 2.26 10.18
CA ALA A 123 -0.12 1.93 11.56
C ALA A 123 0.88 0.78 11.66
N ALA A 124 0.77 -0.23 10.79
CA ALA A 124 1.71 -1.33 10.68
C ALA A 124 3.02 -0.94 9.95
N THR A 125 3.09 0.27 9.36
CA THR A 125 4.19 0.72 8.51
C THR A 125 4.49 -0.24 7.34
N GLU A 126 3.45 -0.94 6.88
CA GLU A 126 3.54 -2.02 5.90
C GLU A 126 2.66 -1.63 4.70
N SER A 127 3.31 -1.10 3.65
CA SER A 127 2.59 -0.57 2.48
C SER A 127 1.99 -1.68 1.60
N ALA A 128 2.39 -2.94 1.76
CA ALA A 128 1.84 -4.06 1.01
C ALA A 128 0.41 -4.40 1.48
N VAL A 129 0.05 -4.04 2.71
CA VAL A 129 -1.30 -4.16 3.27
C VAL A 129 -2.31 -3.44 2.39
N VAL A 130 -2.01 -2.23 1.88
CA VAL A 130 -2.98 -1.50 1.02
C VAL A 130 -3.30 -2.31 -0.23
N GLY A 131 -2.28 -2.87 -0.90
CA GLY A 131 -2.48 -3.66 -2.11
C GLY A 131 -3.20 -4.99 -1.85
N THR A 132 -2.77 -5.73 -0.81
CA THR A 132 -3.39 -7.01 -0.43
C THR A 132 -4.82 -6.85 0.06
N ALA A 133 -5.11 -5.81 0.86
CA ALA A 133 -6.44 -5.51 1.33
C ALA A 133 -7.36 -5.10 0.17
N THR A 134 -6.90 -4.24 -0.75
CA THR A 134 -7.71 -3.85 -1.91
C THR A 134 -8.04 -5.05 -2.80
N GLU A 135 -7.10 -5.95 -3.01
CA GLU A 135 -7.30 -7.20 -3.74
C GLU A 135 -8.27 -8.15 -3.02
N ALA A 136 -8.20 -8.24 -1.69
CA ALA A 136 -9.15 -9.03 -0.91
C ALA A 136 -10.55 -8.43 -0.93
N ILE A 137 -10.68 -7.10 -0.82
CA ILE A 137 -11.94 -6.35 -0.91
C ILE A 137 -12.58 -6.57 -2.27
N GLY A 138 -11.81 -6.50 -3.37
CA GLY A 138 -12.32 -6.72 -4.72
C GLY A 138 -12.86 -8.13 -4.98
N LYS A 139 -12.50 -9.12 -4.15
CA LYS A 139 -13.02 -10.49 -4.22
C LYS A 139 -14.30 -10.71 -3.42
N LEU A 140 -14.71 -9.75 -2.58
CA LEU A 140 -15.94 -9.83 -1.81
C LEU A 140 -17.12 -9.36 -2.68
N SER A 141 -18.03 -10.26 -2.99
CA SER A 141 -19.19 -10.02 -3.88
C SER A 141 -20.33 -9.21 -3.25
N ASP A 142 -20.28 -8.94 -1.93
CA ASP A 142 -21.40 -8.40 -1.14
C ASP A 142 -21.15 -7.00 -0.54
N LEU A 143 -20.14 -6.26 -1.01
CA LEU A 143 -19.85 -4.92 -0.49
C LEU A 143 -20.51 -3.82 -1.33
N THR A 144 -21.23 -2.91 -0.66
CA THR A 144 -21.80 -1.71 -1.29
C THR A 144 -20.72 -0.65 -1.47
N SER A 145 -20.80 0.21 -2.50
CA SER A 145 -19.78 1.24 -2.80
C SER A 145 -19.43 2.17 -1.62
N GLU A 146 -20.36 2.33 -0.67
CA GLU A 146 -20.19 3.11 0.56
C GLU A 146 -19.26 2.44 1.59
N GLN A 147 -19.02 1.13 1.48
CA GLN A 147 -18.18 0.34 2.38
C GLN A 147 -16.73 0.13 1.85
N ILE A 148 -16.45 0.63 0.64
CA ILE A 148 -15.17 0.43 -0.09
C ILE A 148 -14.35 1.74 -0.19
N THR A 149 -14.94 2.88 0.18
CA THR A 149 -14.32 4.23 0.00
C THR A 149 -13.33 4.54 1.11
#